data_AF-K8EPE7-F1
#
_entry.id   AF-K8EPE7-F1
#
_cell.length_a   1.000
_cell.length_b   1.000
_cell.length_c   1.000
_cell.angle_alpha   90.00
_cell.angle_beta   90.00
_cell.angle_gamma   90.00
#
_symmetry.space_group_name_H-M   'P 1'
#
loop_
_entity.id
_entity.type
_entity.pdbx_description
1 polymer ?
#
loop_
_entity_poly.entity_id
_entity_poly.type
_entity_poly.pdbx_seq_one_letter_code
_entity_poly.pdbx_strand_id
1 'polypeptide(L)' 'MTSHPIAVNMHMSKDEAAETMRKHKLHHLLVTDDEGKFYGLISSFDIARETALDAKAWYVIINLASVYA' A
#
# COMPACT_ATOMS: atom_id res chain seq x y z
N MET A 1 -12.07 18.45 -2.37
CA MET A 1 -13.14 17.54 -1.90
C MET A 1 -13.51 16.64 -3.07
N THR A 2 -13.22 15.34 -2.99
CA THR A 2 -13.55 14.37 -4.05
C THR A 2 -14.94 13.82 -3.76
N SER A 3 -15.91 14.06 -4.66
CA SER A 3 -17.32 13.71 -4.45
C SER A 3 -17.61 12.22 -4.53
N HIS A 4 -16.70 11.43 -5.11
CA HIS A 4 -16.82 9.98 -5.25
C HIS A 4 -15.49 9.32 -4.87
N PRO A 5 -15.35 8.84 -3.62
CA PRO A 5 -14.16 8.09 -3.23
C PRO A 5 -14.10 6.77 -3.99
N ILE A 6 -12.89 6.39 -4.41
CA ILE A 6 -12.66 5.11 -5.09
C ILE A 6 -12.42 4.04 -4.02
N ALA A 7 -13.13 2.91 -4.18
CA ALA A 7 -12.97 1.74 -3.35
C ALA A 7 -12.15 0.65 -4.07
N VAL A 8 -11.33 -0.06 -3.31
CA VAL A 8 -10.54 -1.22 -3.74
C VAL A 8 -10.81 -2.40 -2.80
N ASN A 9 -10.69 -3.62 -3.31
CA ASN A 9 -10.89 -4.82 -2.51
C ASN A 9 -9.66 -5.10 -1.61
N MET A 10 -9.90 -5.66 -0.43
CA MET A 10 -8.86 -5.92 0.58
C MET A 10 -7.75 -6.90 0.16
N HIS A 11 -7.99 -7.74 -0.85
CA HIS A 11 -6.99 -8.67 -1.38
C HIS A 11 -6.04 -8.02 -2.39
N MET A 12 -6.27 -6.76 -2.74
CA MET A 12 -5.44 -6.02 -3.67
C MET A 12 -4.07 -5.73 -3.03
N SER A 13 -3.00 -5.91 -3.80
CA SER A 13 -1.64 -5.62 -3.33
C SER A 13 -1.40 -4.12 -3.12
N LYS A 14 -0.38 -3.79 -2.32
CA LYS A 14 0.05 -2.40 -2.12
C LYS A 14 0.43 -1.70 -3.42
N ASP A 15 1.00 -2.43 -4.38
CA ASP A 15 1.44 -1.88 -5.66
C ASP A 15 0.25 -1.55 -6.57
N GLU A 16 -0.76 -2.41 -6.59
CA GLU A 16 -2.02 -2.17 -7.31
C GLU A 16 -2.81 -1.00 -6.69
N ALA A 17 -2.83 -0.90 -5.36
CA ALA A 17 -3.42 0.24 -4.66
C ALA A 17 -2.68 1.54 -4.99
N ALA A 18 -1.34 1.52 -5.02
CA ALA A 18 -0.51 2.67 -5.40
C ALA A 18 -0.75 3.10 -6.85
N GLU A 19 -0.84 2.14 -7.77
CA GLU A 19 -1.15 2.40 -9.17
C GLU A 19 -2.56 3.00 -9.34
N THR A 20 -3.54 2.51 -8.58
CA THR A 20 -4.90 3.08 -8.55
C THR A 20 -4.89 4.53 -8.06
N MET A 21 -4.19 4.81 -6.96
CA MET A 21 -3.98 6.18 -6.46
C MET A 21 -3.34 7.07 -7.52
N ARG A 22 -2.28 6.61 -8.18
CA ARG A 22 -1.55 7.35 -9.21
C ARG A 22 -2.43 7.65 -10.43
N LYS A 23 -3.14 6.63 -10.94
CA LYS A 23 -4.02 6.72 -12.11
C LYS A 23 -5.14 7.73 -11.89
N HIS A 24 -5.73 7.74 -10.70
CA HIS A 24 -6.86 8.60 -10.36
C HIS A 24 -6.45 9.93 -9.70
N LYS A 25 -5.14 10.15 -9.48
CA LYS A 25 -4.57 11.31 -8.78
C LYS A 25 -5.20 11.52 -7.40
N LEU A 26 -5.36 10.41 -6.67
CA LEU A 26 -5.94 10.37 -5.32
C LEU A 26 -4.89 9.95 -4.32
N HIS A 27 -5.04 10.43 -3.08
CA HIS A 27 -4.17 10.06 -1.96
C HIS A 27 -4.79 9.04 -1.01
N HIS A 28 -6.08 8.73 -1.18
CA HIS A 28 -6.84 7.87 -0.29
C HIS A 28 -7.73 6.94 -1.10
N LEU A 29 -7.81 5.68 -0.67
CA LEU A 29 -8.72 4.67 -1.22
C LEU A 29 -9.51 4.05 -0.08
N LEU A 30 -10.81 3.84 -0.30
CA LEU A 30 -11.62 3.01 0.58
C LEU A 30 -11.26 1.56 0.32
N VAL A 31 -11.19 0.76 1.39
CA VAL A 31 -11.00 -0.68 1.29
C VAL A 31 -12.34 -1.34 1.58
N THR A 32 -12.73 -2.30 0.73
CA THR A 32 -13.93 -3.11 0.92
C THR A 32 -13.57 -4.58 1.02
N ASP A 33 -14.43 -5.35 1.68
CA ASP A 33 -14.38 -6.81 1.62
C ASP A 33 -14.94 -7.36 0.29
N ASP A 34 -15.07 -8.69 0.21
CA ASP A 34 -15.58 -9.40 -0.96
C ASP A 34 -17.09 -9.17 -1.19
N GLU A 35 -17.82 -8.72 -0.17
CA GLU A 35 -19.24 -8.37 -0.25
C GLU A 35 -19.46 -6.88 -0.59
N GLY A 36 -18.38 -6.12 -0.80
CA GLY A 36 -18.42 -4.69 -1.10
C GLY A 36 -18.71 -3.83 0.13
N LYS A 37 -18.66 -4.40 1.34
CA LYS A 37 -18.85 -3.66 2.57
C LYS A 37 -17.56 -2.94 2.95
N PHE A 38 -17.71 -1.75 3.54
CA PHE A 38 -16.57 -0.97 4.03
C PHE A 38 -15.75 -1.76 5.06
N TYR A 39 -14.47 -1.91 4.77
CA TYR A 39 -13.49 -2.60 5.60
C TYR A 39 -12.49 -1.62 6.23
N GLY A 40 -12.06 -0.59 5.48
CA GLY A 40 -11.10 0.38 5.99
C GLY A 40 -10.72 1.49 5.01
N LEU A 41 -9.67 2.23 5.36
CA LEU A 41 -9.12 3.34 4.57
C LEU A 41 -7.60 3.18 4.49
N ILE A 42 -7.05 3.36 3.31
CA ILE A 42 -5.59 3.42 3.11
C ILE A 42 -5.21 4.73 2.43
N SER A 43 -4.06 5.28 2.83
CA SER A 43 -3.49 6.47 2.23
C SER A 43 -2.19 6.18 1.48
N SER A 44 -1.82 7.07 0.57
CA SER A 44 -0.52 7.03 -0.10
C SER A 44 0.66 7.08 0.89
N PHE A 45 0.47 7.67 2.07
CA PHE A 45 1.49 7.69 3.12
C PHE A 45 1.66 6.33 3.80
N ASP A 46 0.58 5.59 4.00
CA ASP A 46 0.64 4.22 4.56
C ASP A 46 1.45 3.31 3.62
N ILE A 47 1.18 3.39 2.31
CA ILE A 47 1.94 2.64 1.29
C ILE A 47 3.41 3.06 1.28
N ALA A 48 3.70 4.37 1.31
CA ALA A 48 5.08 4.86 1.31
C ALA A 48 5.85 4.43 2.56
N ARG A 49 5.18 4.44 3.73
CA ARG A 49 5.75 3.99 4.99
C ARG A 49 6.07 2.50 4.96
N GLU A 50 5.14 1.65 4.52
CA GLU A 50 5.37 0.21 4.40
C GLU A 50 6.51 -0.09 3.41
N THR A 51 6.52 0.58 2.25
CA THR A 51 7.60 0.43 1.27
C THR A 51 8.97 0.82 1.85
N ALA A 52 9.03 1.86 2.68
CA ALA A 52 10.26 2.27 3.35
C ALA A 52 10.70 1.26 4.43
N LEU A 53 9.77 0.60 5.11
CA LEU A 53 10.08 -0.47 6.07
C LEU A 53 10.63 -1.70 5.35
N ASP A 54 10.03 -2.10 4.23
CA ASP A 54 10.51 -3.21 3.41
C ASP A 54 11.92 -2.96 2.88
N ALA A 55 12.20 -1.74 2.40
CA ALA A 55 13.53 -1.36 1.92
C ALA A 55 14.59 -1.43 3.04
N LYS A 56 14.23 -1.05 4.28
CA LYS A 56 15.11 -1.19 5.44
C LYS A 56 15.35 -2.66 5.80
N ALA A 57 14.30 -3.48 5.80
CA ALA A 57 14.41 -4.90 6.10
C ALA A 57 15.34 -5.62 5.09
N TRP A 58 15.16 -5.32 3.80
CA TRP A 58 16.02 -5.78 2.72
C TRP A 58 17.49 -5.42 2.94
N TYR A 59 17.77 -4.15 3.26
CA TYR A 59 19.14 -3.70 3.52
C TYR A 59 19.79 -4.46 4.68
N VAL A 60 19.06 -4.69 5.76
CA VAL A 60 19.55 -5.47 6.92
C VAL A 60 19.88 -6.90 6.52
N ILE A 61 19.02 -7.57 5.74
CA ILE A 61 19.24 -8.96 5.31
C ILE A 61 20.51 -9.09 4.45
N ILE A 62 20.74 -8.20 3.48
CA ILE A 62 21.97 -8.23 2.67
C ILE A 62 23.22 -8.05 3.53
N ASN A 63 23.20 -7.07 4.44
CA ASN A 63 24.37 -6.77 5.26
C ASN A 63 24.67 -7.91 6.24
N LEU A 64 23.66 -8.56 6.81
CA LEU A 64 23.87 -9.75 7.63
C LEU A 64 24.42 -10.91 6.80
N ALA A 65 23.86 -11.18 5.62
CA ALA A 65 24.36 -12.24 4.74
C ALA A 65 25.83 -12.03 4.31
N SER A 66 26.28 -10.79 4.16
CA SER A 66 27.67 -10.46 3.82
C SER A 66 28.65 -10.55 5.00
N VAL A 67 28.17 -10.56 6.25
CA VAL A 67 29.00 -10.63 7.46
C VAL A 67 29.17 -12.07 7.96
N TYR A 68 28.25 -12.96 7.60
CA TYR A 68 28.28 -14.38 7.96
C TYR A 68 28.74 -15.33 6.83
N ALA A 69 29.18 -14.78 5.70
CA ALA A 69 29.81 -15.51 4.59
C ALA A 69 31.32 -15.23 4.58
#